data_AF-A0A7S0DWG7-F1
#
_entry.id   AF-A0A7S0DWG7-F1
#
_cell.length_a   1.000
_cell.length_b   1.000
_cell.length_c   1.000
_cell.angle_alpha   90.00
_cell.angle_beta   90.00
_cell.angle_gamma   90.00
#
_symmetry.space_group_name_H-M   'P 1'
#
loop_
_entity.id
_entity.type
_entity.pdbx_description
1 polymer ?
#
loop_
_entity_poly.entity_id
_entity_poly.type
_entity_poly.pdbx_seq_one_letter_code
_entity_poly.pdbx_strand_id
1 'polypeptide(L)'
;QTLKYLLDNGARVAVSSHLGRPKDGPEDKFSLSPCATRLGELLGKDVKMAKDCIGDDVSKLVNSLKDGEICLLENTRFYKQEEKNDKEFSKKLAAPFDIYVNDAFGTAHRAHSSTAGVTEFIPTSVAGFLLQKE
;
A
#
# COMPACT_ATOMS: atom_id res chain seq x y z
N GLN A 1 -6.63 -12.93 -3.22
CA GLN A 1 -6.91 -13.88 -2.13
C GLN A 1 -6.56 -13.26 -0.78
N THR A 2 -5.32 -12.78 -0.62
CA THR A 2 -4.81 -12.11 0.59
C THR A 2 -5.75 -11.02 1.11
N LEU A 3 -6.16 -10.08 0.24
CA LEU A 3 -7.09 -9.02 0.65
C LEU A 3 -8.42 -9.55 1.20
N LYS A 4 -9.03 -10.56 0.57
CA LYS A 4 -10.30 -11.13 1.03
C LYS A 4 -10.13 -11.74 2.42
N TYR A 5 -9.09 -12.55 2.61
CA TYR A 5 -8.79 -13.15 3.91
C TYR A 5 -8.61 -12.10 5.01
N LEU A 6 -7.83 -11.04 4.76
CA LEU A 6 -7.62 -9.98 5.74
C LEU A 6 -8.95 -9.30 6.11
N LEU A 7 -9.76 -8.95 5.10
CA LEU A 7 -11.05 -8.28 5.31
C LEU A 7 -12.07 -9.18 6.02
N ASP A 8 -12.14 -10.46 5.66
CA ASP A 8 -13.06 -11.44 6.26
C ASP A 8 -12.71 -11.73 7.73
N ASN A 9 -11.45 -11.50 8.13
CA ASN A 9 -10.98 -11.60 9.51
C ASN A 9 -10.97 -10.25 10.25
N GLY A 10 -11.65 -9.23 9.72
CA GLY A 10 -11.86 -7.96 10.40
C GLY A 10 -10.68 -6.99 10.35
N ALA A 11 -9.64 -7.25 9.56
CA ALA A 11 -8.55 -6.30 9.38
C ALA A 11 -9.04 -5.02 8.71
N ARG A 12 -8.41 -3.90 9.06
CA ARG A 12 -8.52 -2.62 8.35
C ARG A 12 -7.37 -2.57 7.35
N VAL A 13 -7.68 -2.60 6.06
CA VAL A 13 -6.66 -2.85 5.04
C VAL A 13 -6.35 -1.58 4.27
N ALA A 14 -5.09 -1.15 4.28
CA ALA A 14 -4.57 -0.17 3.34
C ALA A 14 -3.68 -0.89 2.31
N VAL A 15 -3.98 -0.70 1.03
CA VAL A 15 -3.18 -1.26 -0.06
C VAL A 15 -2.22 -0.20 -0.58
N SER A 16 -0.94 -0.52 -0.67
CA SER A 16 0.04 0.31 -1.39
C SER A 16 0.46 -0.37 -2.67
N SER A 17 0.69 0.40 -3.73
CA SER A 17 1.21 -0.11 -4.99
C SER A 17 2.01 0.96 -5.73
N HIS A 18 2.55 0.59 -6.87
CA HIS A 18 3.07 1.52 -7.85
C HIS A 18 2.41 1.28 -9.20
N LEU A 19 2.32 2.32 -10.02
CA LEU A 19 1.88 2.24 -11.40
C LEU A 19 2.89 2.93 -12.30
N GLY A 20 3.41 2.20 -13.30
CA GLY A 20 4.36 2.74 -14.26
C GLY A 20 5.67 3.24 -13.62
N ARG A 21 6.23 4.28 -14.24
CA ARG A 21 7.51 4.92 -13.88
C ARG A 21 7.38 6.45 -14.06
N PRO A 22 6.65 7.14 -13.17
CA PRO A 22 6.60 8.61 -13.15
C PRO A 22 8.00 9.20 -13.03
N LYS A 23 8.30 10.28 -13.78
CA LYS A 23 9.65 10.90 -13.78
C LYS A 23 9.75 12.11 -12.88
N ASP A 24 8.70 12.91 -12.84
CA ASP A 24 8.72 14.25 -12.25
C ASP A 24 7.66 14.45 -11.14
N GLY A 25 7.20 13.33 -10.55
CA GLY A 25 6.23 13.34 -9.45
C GLY A 25 4.84 12.86 -9.91
N PRO A 26 3.75 13.34 -9.28
CA PRO A 26 2.39 12.95 -9.62
C PRO A 26 2.03 13.25 -11.09
N GLU A 27 1.52 12.24 -11.79
CA GLU A 27 0.97 12.36 -13.15
C GLU A 27 -0.35 11.57 -13.21
N ASP A 28 -1.43 12.18 -13.70
CA ASP A 28 -2.78 11.58 -13.71
C ASP A 28 -2.83 10.17 -14.32
N LYS A 29 -2.08 9.95 -15.40
CA LYS A 29 -2.00 8.64 -16.09
C LYS A 29 -1.40 7.52 -15.23
N PHE A 30 -0.70 7.88 -14.16
CA PHE A 30 -0.07 6.97 -13.22
C PHE A 30 -0.77 7.00 -11.84
N SER A 31 -1.89 7.71 -11.68
CA SER A 31 -2.71 7.60 -10.48
C SER A 31 -3.31 6.20 -10.36
N LEU A 32 -3.42 5.71 -9.12
CA LEU A 32 -4.09 4.47 -8.77
C LEU A 32 -5.60 4.64 -8.59
N SER A 33 -6.16 5.84 -8.76
CA SER A 33 -7.60 6.08 -8.64
C SER A 33 -8.46 5.13 -9.51
N PRO A 34 -8.12 4.85 -10.79
CA PRO A 34 -8.86 3.86 -11.57
C PRO A 34 -8.74 2.43 -11.02
N CYS A 35 -7.61 2.10 -10.39
CA CYS A 35 -7.39 0.82 -9.74
C CYS A 35 -8.25 0.66 -8.49
N ALA A 36 -8.49 1.74 -7.71
CA ALA A 36 -9.39 1.70 -6.56
C ALA A 36 -10.82 1.33 -6.99
N THR A 37 -11.34 1.98 -8.03
CA THR A 37 -12.66 1.67 -8.60
C THR A 37 -12.75 0.20 -9.01
N ARG A 38 -11.78 -0.27 -9.81
CA ARG A 38 -11.79 -1.65 -10.29
C ARG A 38 -11.64 -2.67 -9.15
N LEU A 39 -10.83 -2.36 -8.14
CA LEU A 39 -10.68 -3.21 -6.95
C LEU A 39 -12.00 -3.31 -6.19
N GLY A 40 -12.72 -2.21 -6.05
CA GLY A 40 -14.03 -2.18 -5.39
C GLY A 40 -15.06 -3.08 -6.10
N GLU A 41 -15.13 -3.01 -7.43
CA GLU A 41 -15.98 -3.90 -8.24
C GLU A 41 -15.63 -5.38 -8.02
N LEU A 42 -14.35 -5.73 -8.00
CA LEU A 42 -13.88 -7.12 -7.83
C LEU A 42 -14.10 -7.66 -6.42
N LEU A 43 -14.08 -6.78 -5.41
CA LEU A 43 -14.33 -7.13 -4.02
C LEU A 43 -15.82 -7.05 -3.63
N GLY A 44 -16.64 -6.37 -4.43
CA GLY A 44 -18.01 -6.02 -4.04
C GLY A 44 -18.06 -5.10 -2.82
N LYS A 45 -17.06 -4.23 -2.66
CA LYS A 45 -16.87 -3.34 -1.51
C LYS A 45 -16.47 -1.94 -1.97
N ASP A 46 -16.81 -0.93 -1.19
CA ASP A 46 -16.27 0.41 -1.38
C ASP A 46 -14.77 0.43 -1.03
N VAL A 47 -13.94 0.96 -1.92
CA VAL A 47 -12.49 1.11 -1.72
C VAL A 47 -12.20 2.60 -1.68
N LYS A 48 -11.92 3.10 -0.48
CA LYS A 48 -11.59 4.53 -0.28
C LYS A 48 -10.25 4.84 -0.93
N MET A 49 -10.16 5.94 -1.69
CA MET A 49 -8.90 6.37 -2.30
C MET A 49 -8.23 7.44 -1.44
N ALA A 50 -7.00 7.20 -1.03
CA ALA A 50 -6.18 8.21 -0.38
C ALA A 50 -5.67 9.22 -1.42
N LYS A 51 -5.50 10.48 -1.03
CA LYS A 51 -4.92 11.52 -1.89
C LYS A 51 -3.40 11.38 -2.05
N ASP A 52 -2.77 10.56 -1.20
CA ASP A 52 -1.33 10.36 -1.12
C ASP A 52 -1.04 8.97 -0.52
N CYS A 53 0.23 8.60 -0.38
CA CYS A 53 0.71 7.41 0.33
C CYS A 53 1.34 7.71 1.69
N ILE A 54 1.63 8.98 1.98
CA ILE A 54 2.16 9.44 3.27
C ILE A 54 1.45 10.70 3.77
N GLY A 55 1.66 11.04 5.04
CA GLY A 55 1.20 12.30 5.64
C GLY A 55 -0.06 12.17 6.49
N ASP A 56 -0.49 13.29 7.05
CA ASP A 56 -1.54 13.34 8.07
C ASP A 56 -2.90 12.88 7.53
N ASP A 57 -3.22 13.23 6.29
CA ASP A 57 -4.49 12.85 5.68
C ASP A 57 -4.57 11.35 5.37
N VAL A 58 -3.43 10.72 5.04
CA VAL A 58 -3.33 9.26 4.93
C VAL A 58 -3.54 8.62 6.30
N SER A 59 -2.88 9.13 7.33
CA SER A 59 -3.02 8.62 8.70
C SER A 59 -4.46 8.74 9.20
N LYS A 60 -5.12 9.88 8.96
CA LYS A 60 -6.55 10.07 9.29
C LYS A 60 -7.44 9.08 8.54
N LEU A 61 -7.20 8.87 7.24
CA LEU A 61 -7.99 7.93 6.45
C LEU A 61 -7.84 6.49 6.98
N VAL A 62 -6.60 6.03 7.17
CA VAL A 62 -6.29 4.70 7.70
C VAL A 62 -6.93 4.50 9.07
N ASN A 63 -6.78 5.47 9.97
CA ASN A 63 -7.37 5.41 11.32
C ASN A 63 -8.90 5.47 11.32
N SER A 64 -9.52 6.02 10.27
CA SER A 64 -10.98 6.08 10.12
C SER A 64 -11.60 4.80 9.56
N LEU A 65 -10.78 3.85 9.07
CA LEU A 65 -11.28 2.59 8.57
C LEU A 65 -11.96 1.80 9.69
N LYS A 66 -13.12 1.24 9.38
CA LYS A 66 -13.79 0.25 10.22
C LYS A 66 -13.30 -1.14 9.88
N ASP A 67 -13.53 -2.08 10.78
CA ASP A 67 -13.13 -3.48 10.62
C ASP A 67 -13.74 -4.05 9.31
N GLY A 68 -12.89 -4.67 8.48
CA GLY A 68 -13.30 -5.19 7.17
C GLY A 68 -13.49 -4.13 6.07
N GLU A 69 -13.07 -2.88 6.32
CA GLU A 69 -12.94 -1.83 5.30
C GLU A 69 -11.54 -1.78 4.69
N ILE A 70 -11.47 -1.18 3.50
CA ILE A 70 -10.26 -1.09 2.69
C ILE A 70 -10.08 0.32 2.12
N CYS A 71 -8.83 0.78 2.06
CA CYS A 71 -8.42 1.90 1.25
C CYS A 71 -7.25 1.55 0.32
N LEU A 72 -7.10 2.33 -0.75
CA LEU A 72 -5.95 2.30 -1.64
C LEU A 72 -5.15 3.60 -1.46
N LEU A 73 -3.86 3.46 -1.16
CA LEU A 73 -2.91 4.57 -1.14
C LEU A 73 -2.57 4.99 -2.57
N GLU A 74 -2.18 6.26 -2.74
CA GLU A 74 -1.71 6.72 -4.04
C GLU A 74 -0.33 6.11 -4.40
N ASN A 75 0.04 6.22 -5.68
CA ASN A 75 1.22 5.62 -6.27
C ASN A 75 2.51 5.97 -5.51
N THR A 76 3.11 4.97 -4.88
CA THR A 76 4.37 5.10 -4.11
C THR A 76 5.51 5.70 -4.95
N ARG A 77 5.54 5.46 -6.26
CA ARG A 77 6.57 6.01 -7.16
C ARG A 77 6.38 7.49 -7.50
N PHE A 78 5.31 8.14 -7.07
CA PHE A 78 5.26 9.61 -7.08
C PHE A 78 6.34 10.24 -6.20
N TYR A 79 6.91 9.47 -5.27
CA TYR A 79 8.09 9.84 -4.50
C TYR A 79 9.34 9.16 -5.07
N LYS A 80 10.33 9.95 -5.50
CA LYS A 80 11.64 9.44 -5.96
C LYS A 80 12.38 8.65 -4.87
N GLN A 81 12.01 8.88 -3.62
CA GLN A 81 12.47 8.20 -2.42
C GLN A 81 12.12 6.71 -2.40
N GLU A 82 11.00 6.31 -3.02
CA GLU A 82 10.53 4.92 -3.06
C GLU A 82 11.60 4.00 -3.61
N GLU A 83 12.12 4.30 -4.81
CA GLU A 83 13.13 3.48 -5.49
C GLU A 83 14.52 3.54 -4.83
N LYS A 84 14.75 4.51 -3.94
CA LYS A 84 16.01 4.69 -3.21
C LYS A 84 16.04 3.97 -1.87
N ASN A 85 14.95 3.31 -1.48
CA ASN A 85 14.77 2.77 -0.14
C ASN A 85 15.06 3.81 0.95
N ASP A 86 14.57 5.03 0.75
CA ASP A 86 14.87 6.13 1.66
C ASP A 86 14.27 5.86 3.03
N LYS A 87 15.10 6.02 4.06
CA LYS A 87 14.73 5.65 5.44
C LYS A 87 13.62 6.53 6.01
N GLU A 88 13.67 7.83 5.75
CA GLU A 88 12.66 8.77 6.26
C GLU A 88 11.33 8.60 5.53
N PHE A 89 11.36 8.33 4.23
CA PHE A 89 10.16 7.97 3.47
C PHE A 89 9.57 6.64 3.95
N SER A 90 10.40 5.61 4.15
CA SER A 90 9.98 4.31 4.69
C SER A 90 9.31 4.46 6.06
N LYS A 91 9.90 5.28 6.95
CA LYS A 91 9.33 5.58 8.27
C LYS A 91 7.97 6.26 8.16
N LYS A 92 7.82 7.26 7.29
CA LYS A 92 6.55 7.97 7.06
C LYS A 92 5.49 7.06 6.46
N LEU A 93 5.88 6.20 5.52
CA LEU A 93 4.99 5.22 4.90
C LEU A 93 4.53 4.18 5.91
N ALA A 94 5.41 3.73 6.81
CA ALA A 94 5.09 2.74 7.83
C ALA A 94 4.27 3.29 9.00
N ALA A 95 4.37 4.59 9.29
CA ALA A 95 3.84 5.21 10.50
C ALA A 95 2.38 4.90 10.87
N PRO A 96 1.42 4.79 9.92
CA PRO A 96 0.03 4.52 10.26
C PRO A 96 -0.33 3.01 10.30
N PHE A 97 0.65 2.10 10.27
CA PHE A 97 0.40 0.66 10.11
C PHE A 97 1.05 -0.20 11.20
N ASP A 98 0.32 -1.22 11.65
CA ASP A 98 0.78 -2.16 12.70
C ASP A 98 1.42 -3.44 12.13
N ILE A 99 0.98 -3.87 10.94
CA ILE A 99 1.38 -5.12 10.29
C ILE A 99 1.64 -4.83 8.81
N TYR A 100 2.75 -5.36 8.31
CA TYR A 100 3.11 -5.31 6.90
C TYR A 100 2.90 -6.69 6.27
N VAL A 101 2.18 -6.71 5.14
CA VAL A 101 1.95 -7.92 4.36
C VAL A 101 2.52 -7.70 2.95
N ASN A 102 3.60 -8.40 2.61
CA ASN A 102 4.15 -8.37 1.27
C ASN A 102 3.49 -9.45 0.41
N ASP A 103 2.69 -9.04 -0.56
CA ASP A 103 2.06 -9.95 -1.54
C ASP A 103 2.53 -9.66 -2.98
N ALA A 104 3.67 -8.96 -3.13
CA ALA A 104 4.14 -8.41 -4.39
C ALA A 104 5.46 -9.07 -4.85
N PHE A 105 5.43 -10.38 -5.14
CA PHE A 105 6.59 -11.16 -5.59
C PHE A 105 7.36 -10.51 -6.74
N GLY A 106 6.65 -10.00 -7.76
CA GLY A 106 7.24 -9.34 -8.91
C GLY A 106 8.09 -8.10 -8.59
N THR A 107 7.99 -7.55 -7.37
CA THR A 107 8.82 -6.45 -6.87
C THR A 107 9.68 -6.81 -5.66
N ALA A 108 9.53 -8.02 -5.10
CA ALA A 108 10.26 -8.45 -3.91
C ALA A 108 11.79 -8.51 -4.13
N HIS A 109 12.24 -8.66 -5.38
CA HIS A 109 13.66 -8.62 -5.76
C HIS A 109 14.30 -7.22 -5.66
N ARG A 110 13.51 -6.17 -5.39
CA ARG A 110 14.00 -4.80 -5.26
C ARG A 110 13.89 -4.34 -3.82
N ALA A 111 14.98 -3.79 -3.29
CA ALA A 111 14.96 -3.09 -2.02
C ALA A 111 14.42 -1.67 -2.27
N HIS A 112 13.10 -1.52 -2.29
CA HIS A 112 12.43 -0.23 -2.29
C HIS A 112 11.81 0.03 -0.91
N SER A 113 11.38 1.27 -0.68
CA SER A 113 10.80 1.65 0.61
C SER A 113 9.54 0.84 0.93
N SER A 114 8.61 0.69 -0.02
CA SER A 114 7.36 -0.08 0.17
C SER A 114 7.54 -1.60 0.20
N THR A 115 8.67 -2.14 -0.28
CA THR A 115 8.93 -3.59 -0.36
C THR A 115 9.88 -4.11 0.71
N ALA A 116 10.78 -3.26 1.20
CA ALA A 116 11.83 -3.61 2.14
C ALA A 116 11.94 -2.58 3.28
N GLY A 117 12.04 -1.29 2.98
CA GLY A 117 12.34 -0.26 3.99
C GLY A 117 11.30 -0.15 5.11
N VAL A 118 10.01 -0.31 4.81
CA VAL A 118 8.93 -0.30 5.81
C VAL A 118 9.09 -1.40 6.88
N THR A 119 9.75 -2.51 6.55
CA THR A 119 9.97 -3.64 7.48
C THR A 119 10.91 -3.30 8.63
N GLU A 120 11.73 -2.24 8.52
CA GLU A 120 12.53 -1.72 9.63
C GLU A 120 11.68 -1.04 10.72
N PHE A 121 10.46 -0.62 10.36
CA PHE A 121 9.58 0.18 11.22
C PHE A 121 8.30 -0.56 11.62
N ILE A 122 7.94 -1.63 10.91
CA ILE A 122 6.79 -2.48 11.21
C ILE A 122 7.30 -3.86 11.67
N PRO A 123 7.32 -4.13 12.99
CA PRO A 123 7.91 -5.35 13.55
C PRO A 123 7.29 -6.64 13.00
N THR A 124 5.99 -6.61 12.73
CA THR A 124 5.26 -7.75 12.15
C THR A 124 5.21 -7.61 10.64
N SER A 125 6.14 -8.26 9.96
CA SER A 125 6.23 -8.30 8.49
C SER A 125 6.05 -9.74 8.00
N VAL A 126 5.03 -10.01 7.19
CA VAL A 126 4.65 -11.36 6.74
C VAL A 126 4.45 -11.42 5.23
N ALA A 127 4.52 -12.64 4.67
CA ALA A 127 4.17 -12.89 3.28
C ALA A 127 2.65 -13.03 3.12
N GLY A 128 2.10 -12.45 2.04
CA GLY A 128 0.75 -12.77 1.56
C GLY A 128 0.71 -14.10 0.80
N PHE A 129 -0.49 -14.55 0.41
CA PHE A 129 -0.66 -15.87 -0.20
C PHE A 129 -0.06 -15.99 -1.61
N LEU A 130 0.00 -14.90 -2.38
CA LEU A 130 0.67 -14.91 -3.67
C LEU A 130 2.18 -15.06 -3.45
N LEU A 131 2.75 -14.23 -2.57
CA LEU A 131 4.19 -14.31 -2.28
C LEU A 131 4.58 -15.67 -1.68
N GLN A 132 3.72 -16.29 -0.85
CA GLN A 132 3.97 -17.61 -0.29
C GLN A 132 3.98 -18.73 -1.35
N LYS A 133 3.22 -18.56 -2.43
CA LYS A 133 3.05 -19.59 -3.46
C LYS A 133 4.19 -19.60 -4.48
N GLU A 134 4.74 -18.43 -4.80
CA GLU A 134 5.86 -18.24 -5.74
C GLU A 134 7.20 -18.70 -5.13
#